data_AF-A0A1G5GC96-F1
#
_entry.id   AF-A0A1G5GC96-F1
#
_cell.length_a   1.000
_cell.length_b   1.000
_cell.length_c   1.000
_cell.angle_alpha   90.00
_cell.angle_beta   90.00
_cell.angle_gamma   90.00
#
_symmetry.space_group_name_H-M   'P 1'
#
loop_
_entity.id
_entity.type
_entity.pdbx_description
1 polymer ?
#
loop_
_entity_poly.entity_id
_entity_poly.type
_entity_poly.pdbx_seq_one_letter_code
_entity_poly.pdbx_strand_id
1 'polypeptide(L)' 'MLLLKKYKGEFTPIEVSRELGVTNKTVINRLAVLVKIGFVEPNMVKERIRSYELSFFAKENEKRIKKLLK' A
#
# COMPACT_ATOMS: atom_id res chain seq x y z
N MET A 1 -3.17 9.73 -0.94
CA MET A 1 -2.76 9.71 -2.37
C MET A 1 -1.36 9.13 -2.61
N LEU A 2 -0.51 8.95 -1.58
CA LEU A 2 0.87 8.48 -1.71
C LEU A 2 1.00 7.18 -2.52
N LEU A 3 0.31 6.12 -2.10
CA LEU A 3 0.39 4.79 -2.71
C LEU A 3 0.04 4.82 -4.21
N LEU A 4 -1.15 5.33 -4.55
CA LEU A 4 -1.61 5.45 -5.94
C LEU A 4 -0.70 6.34 -6.82
N LYS A 5 0.00 7.33 -6.25
CA LYS A 5 0.85 8.23 -7.04
C LYS A 5 2.24 7.69 -7.28
N LYS A 6 2.87 7.08 -6.26
CA LYS A 6 4.30 6.74 -6.28
C LYS A 6 4.58 5.25 -6.43
N TYR A 7 3.66 4.38 -6.03
CA TYR A 7 3.92 2.95 -5.93
C TYR A 7 3.01 2.18 -6.89
N LYS A 8 3.36 2.24 -8.18
CA LYS A 8 2.65 1.51 -9.25
C LYS A 8 3.04 0.03 -9.34
N GLY A 9 4.19 -0.32 -8.80
CA GLY A 9 4.67 -1.70 -8.64
C GLY A 9 4.78 -2.10 -7.17
N GLU A 10 5.56 -3.13 -6.89
CA GLU A 10 5.86 -3.55 -5.52
C GLU A 10 6.58 -2.45 -4.73
N PHE A 11 6.29 -2.37 -3.44
CA PHE A 11 6.93 -1.45 -2.51
C PHE A 11 7.16 -2.09 -1.16
N THR A 12 8.21 -1.66 -0.48
CA THR A 12 8.54 -2.18 0.85
C THR A 12 8.00 -1.25 1.95
N PRO A 13 7.67 -1.77 3.15
CA PRO A 13 7.27 -0.93 4.27
C PRO A 13 8.30 0.13 4.66
N ILE A 14 9.60 -0.14 4.43
CA ILE A 14 10.69 0.79 4.76
C ILE A 14 10.75 1.99 3.80
N GLU A 15 10.39 1.82 2.53
CA GLU A 15 10.29 2.94 1.58
C GLU A 15 9.19 3.91 2.01
N VAL A 16 8.01 3.36 2.31
CA VAL A 16 6.85 4.16 2.72
C VAL A 16 7.07 4.81 4.09
N SER A 17 7.76 4.13 5.01
CA SER A 17 8.01 4.64 6.35
C SER A 17 8.95 5.85 6.33
N ARG A 18 10.01 5.80 5.51
CA ARG A 18 10.93 6.93 5.27
C ARG A 18 10.22 8.14 4.69
N GLU A 19 9.34 7.93 3.71
CA GLU A 19 8.62 9.04 3.09
C GLU A 19 7.57 9.66 4.03
N LEU A 20 6.95 8.87 4.89
CA LEU A 20 5.96 9.34 5.86
C LEU A 20 6.57 9.81 7.20
N GLY A 21 7.86 9.59 7.44
CA GLY A 21 8.51 9.90 8.72
C GLY A 21 7.99 9.06 9.89
N VAL A 22 7.54 7.82 9.64
CA VAL A 22 6.99 6.92 10.67
C VAL A 22 7.79 5.61 10.75
N THR A 23 7.47 4.74 11.70
CA THR A 23 8.12 3.43 11.82
C THR A 23 7.57 2.41 10.83
N ASN A 24 8.36 1.38 10.51
CA ASN A 24 7.91 0.25 9.69
C ASN A 24 6.68 -0.45 10.27
N LYS A 25 6.62 -0.61 11.61
CA LYS A 25 5.46 -1.20 12.30
C LYS A 25 4.19 -0.38 12.07
N THR A 26 4.30 0.95 12.10
CA THR A 26 3.18 1.86 11.81
C THR A 26 2.67 1.68 10.38
N VAL A 27 3.58 1.59 9.40
CA VAL A 27 3.20 1.34 8.00
C VAL A 27 2.50 0.00 7.85
N ILE A 28 3.07 -1.08 8.40
CA ILE A 28 2.49 -2.43 8.33
C ILE A 28 1.09 -2.46 8.94
N ASN A 29 0.89 -1.85 10.11
CA ASN A 29 -0.44 -1.80 10.74
C ASN A 29 -1.48 -1.07 9.88
N ARG A 30 -1.09 0.04 9.23
CA ARG A 30 -1.98 0.78 8.32
C ARG A 30 -2.27 -0.02 7.05
N LEU A 31 -1.26 -0.65 6.48
CA LEU A 31 -1.42 -1.51 5.30
C LEU A 31 -2.27 -2.74 5.61
N ALA A 32 -2.19 -3.32 6.80
CA ALA A 32 -3.04 -4.45 7.19
C ALA A 32 -4.55 -4.11 7.14
N VAL A 33 -4.92 -2.86 7.45
CA VAL A 33 -6.31 -2.39 7.26
C VAL A 33 -6.67 -2.32 5.78
N LEU A 34 -5.74 -1.84 4.94
CA LEU A 34 -5.94 -1.77 3.49
C LEU A 34 -5.99 -3.15 2.82
N VAL A 35 -5.25 -4.13 3.34
CA VAL A 35 -5.33 -5.54 2.91
C VAL A 35 -6.72 -6.09 3.17
N LYS A 36 -7.29 -5.84 4.36
CA LYS A 36 -8.63 -6.34 4.74
C LYS A 36 -9.74 -5.85 3.80
N ILE A 37 -9.59 -4.67 3.20
CA ILE A 37 -10.56 -4.13 2.24
C ILE A 37 -10.19 -4.41 0.77
N GLY A 38 -9.16 -5.23 0.53
CA GLY A 38 -8.72 -5.60 -0.82
C GLY A 38 -8.08 -4.46 -1.61
N PHE A 39 -7.54 -3.43 -0.94
CA PHE A 39 -6.92 -2.28 -1.59
C PHE A 39 -5.42 -2.50 -1.89
N VAL A 40 -4.74 -3.28 -1.07
CA VAL A 40 -3.34 -3.70 -1.28
C VAL A 40 -3.20 -5.19 -1.05
N GLU A 41 -2.24 -5.80 -1.73
CA GLU A 41 -1.93 -7.22 -1.63
C GLU A 41 -0.53 -7.39 -1.01
N PRO A 42 -0.37 -8.20 0.06
CA PRO A 42 0.92 -8.43 0.68
C PRO A 42 1.67 -9.58 0.00
N ASN A 43 2.95 -9.36 -0.30
CA ASN A 43 3.85 -10.39 -0.79
C ASN A 43 4.59 -11.02 0.39
N MET A 44 4.18 -12.25 0.74
CA MET A 44 4.73 -13.01 1.86
C MET A 44 5.93 -13.85 1.41
N VAL A 45 6.97 -13.87 2.23
CA VAL A 45 8.07 -14.84 2.11
C VAL A 45 8.25 -15.53 3.45
N LYS A 46 8.05 -16.84 3.46
CA LYS A 46 7.90 -17.63 4.69
C LYS A 46 6.77 -17.04 5.55
N GLU A 47 7.10 -16.53 6.74
CA GLU A 47 6.16 -15.98 7.71
C GLU A 47 6.16 -14.44 7.77
N ARG A 48 6.91 -13.77 6.88
CA ARG A 48 7.09 -12.30 6.93
C ARG A 48 6.61 -11.63 5.66
N ILE A 49 6.06 -10.43 5.82
CA ILE A 49 5.70 -9.55 4.72
C ILE A 49 6.98 -8.92 4.16
N ARG A 50 7.28 -9.20 2.89
CA ARG A 50 8.46 -8.67 2.19
C ARG A 50 8.16 -7.34 1.51
N SER A 51 7.04 -7.28 0.80
CA SER A 51 6.58 -6.13 0.03
C SER A 51 5.06 -6.13 -0.04
N TYR A 52 4.51 -5.06 -0.59
CA TYR A 52 3.09 -4.92 -0.92
C TYR A 52 2.98 -4.43 -2.36
N GLU A 53 1.81 -4.64 -2.96
CA GLU A 53 1.43 -3.97 -4.19
C GLU A 53 -0.02 -3.47 -4.13
N LEU A 54 -0.37 -2.57 -5.05
CA LEU A 54 -1.76 -2.18 -5.26
C LEU A 54 -2.53 -3.34 -5.89
N SER A 55 -3.71 -3.65 -5.35
CA SER A 55 -4.57 -4.67 -5.93
C SER A 55 -5.07 -4.26 -7.32
N PHE A 56 -5.55 -5.24 -8.09
CA PHE A 56 -6.21 -4.97 -9.36
C PHE A 56 -7.37 -3.96 -9.20
N PHE A 57 -8.17 -4.12 -8.14
CA PHE A 57 -9.26 -3.20 -7.80
C PHE A 57 -8.76 -1.76 -7.64
N ALA A 58 -7.68 -1.55 -6.89
CA ALA A 58 -7.13 -0.22 -6.63
C ALA A 58 -6.56 0.42 -7.91
N LYS A 59 -5.91 -0.39 -8.76
CA LYS A 59 -5.35 0.04 -10.06
C LYS A 59 -6.47 0.46 -11.03
N GLU A 60 -7.50 -0.38 -11.21
CA GLU A 60 -8.63 -0.09 -12.12
C GLU A 60 -9.46 1.13 -11.70
N ASN A 61 -9.63 1.31 -10.39
CA ASN A 61 -10.46 2.40 -9.84
C ASN A 61 -9.67 3.69 -9.57
N GLU A 62 -8.39 3.77 -9.93
CA GLU A 62 -7.50 4.88 -9.57
C GLU A 62 -8.11 6.25 -9.91
N LYS A 63 -8.64 6.41 -11.14
CA LYS A 63 -9.26 7.67 -11.59
C LYS A 63 -10.46 8.07 -10.72
N ARG A 64 -11.32 7.10 -10.38
CA ARG A 64 -12.52 7.32 -9.55
C ARG A 64 -12.13 7.68 -8.12
N ILE A 65 -11.20 6.94 -7.53
CA ILE A 65 -10.69 7.19 -6.17
C ILE A 65 -10.04 8.58 -6.09
N LYS A 66 -9.24 8.98 -7.08
CA LYS A 66 -8.65 10.32 -7.14
C LYS A 66 -9.70 11.43 -7.20
N LYS A 67 -10.84 11.20 -7.84
CA LYS A 67 -11.95 12.17 -7.90
C LYS A 67 -12.69 12.29 -6.57
N LEU A 68 -12.86 11.19 -5.85
CA LEU A 68 -13.55 11.15 -4.55
C LEU A 68 -12.72 11.71 -3.39
N LEU A 69 -11.39 11.69 -3.51
CA LEU A 69 -10.45 12.23 -2.52
C LEU A 69 -10.08 13.71 -2.77
N LYS A 70 -10.80 14.37 -3.67
CA LYS A 70 -10.59 15.76 -4.07
C LYS A 70 -11.64 16.63 -3.40
#